data_AF-A0A3G8H7U8-F1
#
_entry.id   AF-A0A3G8H7U8-F1
#
_cell.length_a   1.000
_cell.length_b   1.000
_cell.length_c   1.000
_cell.angle_alpha   90.00
_cell.angle_beta   90.00
_cell.angle_gamma   90.00
#
_symmetry.space_group_name_H-M   'P 1'
#
loop_
_entity.id
_entity.type
_entity.pdbx_description
1 polymer ?
#
loop_
_entity_poly.entity_id
_entity_poly.type
_entity_poly.pdbx_seq_one_letter_code
_entity_poly.pdbx_strand_id
1 'polypeptide(L)'
;MQLDFTRAPISPGSDLARRLTPVIKKSTARRRKKEVPPHWERGYRSHYYRNERGDKLGEVRLSDRGDLPVVYHWAAGNYSGAEGSLAHARARVEETVGFGMRQLSLF
;
A
#
# COMPACT_ATOMS: atom_id res chain seq x y z
N MET A 1 -33.46 -53.57 -42.61
CA MET A 1 -32.99 -54.23 -41.37
C MET A 1 -33.79 -53.63 -40.22
N GLN A 2 -34.97 -54.18 -39.93
CA GLN A 2 -35.86 -53.70 -38.86
C GLN A 2 -35.59 -54.50 -37.60
N LEU A 3 -35.39 -53.81 -36.47
CA LEU A 3 -35.37 -54.38 -35.14
C LEU A 3 -36.18 -53.46 -34.22
N ASP A 4 -37.25 -54.03 -33.66
CA ASP A 4 -38.17 -53.42 -32.71
C ASP A 4 -37.50 -53.17 -31.36
N PHE A 5 -37.77 -52.01 -30.74
CA PHE A 5 -37.39 -51.73 -29.36
C PHE A 5 -38.61 -51.37 -28.52
N THR A 6 -38.97 -52.35 -27.70
CA THR A 6 -40.08 -52.41 -26.76
C THR A 6 -39.86 -51.50 -25.55
N ARG A 7 -40.86 -50.63 -25.29
CA ARG A 7 -41.44 -50.27 -23.98
C ARG A 7 -40.49 -49.89 -22.81
N ALA A 8 -40.57 -48.62 -22.41
CA ALA A 8 -40.14 -48.12 -21.10
C ALA A 8 -41.07 -48.59 -19.95
N PRO A 9 -40.54 -48.63 -18.72
CA PRO A 9 -41.23 -47.95 -17.63
C PRO A 9 -40.33 -47.09 -16.70
N ILE A 10 -40.88 -45.91 -16.40
CA ILE A 10 -40.71 -44.99 -15.25
C ILE A 10 -40.78 -45.80 -13.92
N SER A 11 -40.11 -45.53 -12.79
CA SER A 11 -39.78 -44.30 -12.04
C SER A 11 -38.88 -44.66 -10.81
N PRO A 12 -38.73 -43.86 -9.73
CA PRO A 12 -37.58 -43.01 -9.43
C PRO A 12 -36.76 -43.47 -8.20
N GLY A 13 -35.43 -43.54 -8.32
CA GLY A 13 -34.53 -43.74 -7.18
C GLY A 13 -33.82 -42.43 -6.84
N SER A 14 -34.37 -41.67 -5.89
CA SER A 14 -33.73 -40.49 -5.31
C SER A 14 -32.56 -40.91 -4.42
N ASP A 15 -31.38 -41.12 -5.00
CA ASP A 15 -30.16 -41.24 -4.21
C ASP A 15 -29.56 -39.84 -4.03
N LEU A 16 -29.87 -39.27 -2.86
CA LEU A 16 -29.33 -38.05 -2.28
C LEU A 16 -27.83 -38.27 -1.97
N ALA A 17 -27.03 -38.53 -3.00
CA ALA A 17 -25.59 -38.51 -2.92
C ALA A 17 -25.14 -37.05 -2.79
N ARG A 18 -24.99 -36.62 -1.53
CA ARG A 18 -24.24 -35.43 -1.12
C ARG A 18 -22.87 -35.42 -1.80
N ARG A 19 -22.79 -34.85 -2.99
CA ARG A 19 -21.56 -34.23 -3.48
C ARG A 19 -21.48 -32.85 -2.85
N LEU A 20 -20.98 -32.83 -1.61
CA LEU A 20 -20.28 -31.67 -1.08
C LEU A 20 -19.06 -31.47 -1.98
N THR A 21 -19.23 -30.74 -3.08
CA THR A 21 -18.11 -30.11 -3.76
C THR A 21 -17.50 -29.15 -2.74
N PRO A 22 -16.25 -29.32 -2.29
CA PRO A 22 -15.56 -28.17 -1.75
C PRO A 22 -15.44 -27.22 -2.94
N VAL A 23 -16.33 -26.22 -2.98
CA VAL A 23 -16.02 -24.99 -3.70
C VAL A 23 -14.75 -24.52 -3.04
N ILE A 24 -13.61 -24.87 -3.64
CA ILE A 24 -12.35 -24.21 -3.39
C ILE A 24 -12.66 -22.77 -3.78
N LYS A 25 -13.12 -21.99 -2.80
CA LYS A 25 -13.07 -20.54 -2.86
C LYS A 25 -11.60 -20.32 -3.10
N LYS A 26 -11.21 -20.04 -4.35
CA LYS A 26 -9.94 -19.42 -4.65
C LYS A 26 -9.93 -18.24 -3.70
N SER A 27 -9.19 -18.38 -2.59
CA SER A 27 -8.88 -17.25 -1.76
C SER A 27 -8.29 -16.28 -2.76
N THR A 28 -8.99 -15.18 -2.99
CA THR A 28 -8.47 -14.11 -3.82
C THR A 28 -7.13 -13.81 -3.20
N ALA A 29 -6.06 -14.30 -3.84
CA ALA A 29 -4.71 -14.03 -3.42
C ALA A 29 -4.70 -12.53 -3.23
N ARG A 30 -4.58 -12.07 -1.98
CA ARG A 30 -4.52 -10.64 -1.67
C ARG A 30 -3.50 -10.13 -2.66
N ARG A 31 -3.95 -9.33 -3.64
CA ARG A 31 -3.06 -8.62 -4.54
C ARG A 31 -2.09 -7.95 -3.58
N ARG A 32 -0.86 -8.46 -3.50
CA ARG A 32 0.23 -7.75 -2.85
C ARG A 32 0.28 -6.47 -3.67
N LYS A 33 -0.32 -5.40 -3.14
CA LYS A 33 -0.23 -4.07 -3.73
C LYS A 33 1.26 -3.90 -3.97
N LYS A 34 1.65 -3.56 -5.20
CA LYS A 34 3.05 -3.24 -5.50
C LYS A 34 3.53 -2.35 -4.37
N GLU A 35 4.49 -2.85 -3.59
CA GLU A 35 5.18 -2.09 -2.55
C GLU A 35 5.89 -0.98 -3.33
N VAL A 36 5.24 0.18 -3.43
CA VAL A 36 5.79 1.34 -4.11
C VAL A 36 6.84 1.88 -3.16
N PRO A 37 8.12 1.88 -3.53
CA PRO A 37 9.16 2.34 -2.63
C PRO A 37 8.83 3.76 -2.15
N PRO A 38 9.19 4.11 -0.91
CA PRO A 38 8.96 5.45 -0.38
C PRO A 38 9.42 6.52 -1.37
N HIS A 39 8.52 7.46 -1.68
CA HIS A 39 8.75 8.43 -2.74
C HIS A 39 8.50 9.85 -2.26
N TRP A 40 9.17 10.77 -2.95
CA TRP A 40 8.95 12.19 -2.77
C TRP A 40 7.84 12.68 -3.70
N GLU A 41 6.80 13.24 -3.10
CA GLU A 41 5.77 13.99 -3.79
C GLU A 41 6.10 15.47 -3.76
N ARG A 42 5.96 16.14 -4.90
CA ARG A 42 6.17 17.59 -5.01
C ARG A 42 4.83 18.31 -4.87
N GLY A 43 4.74 19.19 -3.89
CA GLY A 43 3.64 20.14 -3.73
C GLY A 43 4.05 21.57 -4.14
N TYR A 44 3.15 22.52 -3.94
CA TYR A 44 3.46 23.94 -4.16
C TYR A 44 4.34 24.47 -3.03
N ARG A 45 5.61 24.74 -3.31
CA ARG A 45 6.65 25.16 -2.33
C ARG A 45 6.87 24.17 -1.18
N SER A 46 6.32 22.97 -1.29
CA SER A 46 6.45 21.89 -0.33
C SER A 46 6.81 20.59 -1.03
N HIS A 47 7.40 19.68 -0.29
CA HIS A 47 7.73 18.32 -0.70
C HIS A 47 7.29 17.39 0.42
N TYR A 48 6.69 16.27 0.07
CA TYR A 48 6.20 15.30 1.03
C TYR A 48 6.90 13.98 0.79
N TYR A 49 7.47 13.41 1.84
CA TYR A 49 7.99 12.06 1.80
C TYR A 49 6.86 11.11 2.22
N ARG A 50 6.51 10.15 1.37
CA ARG A 50 5.42 9.22 1.63
C ARG A 50 5.88 7.77 1.65
N ASN A 51 5.21 6.97 2.46
CA ASN A 51 5.39 5.51 2.44
C ASN A 51 4.55 4.88 1.32
N GLU A 52 4.71 3.57 1.18
CA GLU A 52 3.99 2.73 0.21
C GLU A 52 2.47 2.67 0.46
N ARG A 53 2.04 2.95 1.70
CA ARG A 53 0.64 3.03 2.11
C ARG A 53 0.02 4.41 1.83
N GLY A 54 0.83 5.39 1.42
CA GLY A 54 0.43 6.78 1.21
C GLY A 54 0.50 7.66 2.47
N ASP A 55 1.01 7.16 3.59
CA ASP A 55 1.17 7.93 4.83
C ASP A 55 2.33 8.92 4.67
N LYS A 56 2.13 10.14 5.20
CA LYS A 56 3.14 11.20 5.21
C LYS A 56 4.19 10.90 6.28
N LEU A 57 5.42 10.61 5.84
CA LEU A 57 6.58 10.33 6.70
C LEU A 57 7.33 11.61 7.07
N GLY A 58 7.33 12.58 6.17
CA GLY A 58 7.92 13.88 6.43
C GLY A 58 7.57 14.91 5.36
N GLU A 59 7.99 16.13 5.61
CA GLU A 59 7.83 17.25 4.68
C GLU A 59 9.04 18.16 4.65
N VAL A 60 9.22 18.82 3.50
CA VAL A 60 10.14 19.92 3.33
C VAL A 60 9.38 21.09 2.71
N ARG A 61 9.31 22.22 3.39
CA ARG A 61 8.67 23.45 2.94
C ARG A 61 9.71 24.54 2.78
N LEU A 62 9.66 25.23 1.64
CA LEU A 62 10.41 26.46 1.46
C LEU A 62 9.80 27.56 2.34
N SER A 63 10.63 28.31 3.05
CA SER A 63 10.27 29.56 3.76
C SER A 63 9.39 30.47 2.91
N ASP A 64 8.56 31.29 3.57
CA ASP A 64 7.56 32.08 2.88
C ASP A 64 8.19 33.25 2.10
N ARG A 65 7.41 33.86 1.19
CA ARG A 65 7.95 34.95 0.36
C ARG A 65 8.14 36.16 1.27
N GLY A 66 9.39 36.58 1.45
CA GLY A 66 9.76 37.71 2.31
C GLY A 66 10.62 37.31 3.50
N ASP A 67 10.73 36.02 3.81
CA ASP A 67 11.63 35.54 4.87
C ASP A 67 13.07 35.51 4.37
N LEU A 68 13.95 36.19 5.11
CA LEU A 68 15.40 36.16 4.91
C LEU A 68 16.08 35.68 6.20
N PRO A 69 16.99 34.69 6.13
CA PRO A 69 17.42 33.98 4.93
C PRO A 69 16.37 32.99 4.38
N VAL A 70 16.36 32.80 3.06
CA VAL A 70 15.51 31.79 2.41
C VAL A 70 16.02 30.40 2.78
N VAL A 71 15.30 29.73 3.68
CA VAL A 71 15.63 28.37 4.16
C VAL A 71 14.56 27.36 3.79
N TYR A 72 14.92 26.08 3.83
CA TYR A 72 14.04 24.93 3.69
C TYR A 72 13.76 24.36 5.07
N HIS A 73 12.54 24.56 5.56
CA HIS A 73 12.07 23.92 6.77
C HIS A 73 11.74 22.47 6.48
N TRP A 74 12.19 21.55 7.32
CA TRP A 74 11.86 20.15 7.21
C TRP A 74 11.27 19.63 8.52
N ALA A 75 10.39 18.65 8.41
CA ALA A 75 9.80 17.97 9.56
C ALA A 75 9.59 16.49 9.25
N ALA A 76 9.88 15.63 10.22
CA ALA A 76 9.69 14.19 10.14
C ALA A 76 9.39 13.64 11.54
N GLY A 77 8.20 13.06 11.74
CA GLY A 77 7.75 12.64 13.06
C GLY A 77 7.77 13.79 14.08
N ASN A 78 8.55 13.61 15.15
CA ASN A 78 8.72 14.61 16.22
C ASN A 78 9.93 15.55 16.01
N TYR A 79 10.66 15.41 14.90
CA TYR A 79 11.83 16.23 14.61
C TYR A 79 11.50 17.23 13.51
N SER A 80 12.07 18.42 13.66
CA SER A 80 11.97 19.48 12.67
C SER A 80 13.24 20.32 12.69
N GLY A 81 13.57 20.94 11.56
CA GLY A 81 14.71 21.81 11.43
C GLY A 81 14.62 22.71 10.21
N ALA A 82 15.69 23.46 9.95
CA ALA A 82 15.83 24.30 8.76
C ALA A 82 17.20 24.06 8.15
N GLU A 83 17.24 23.97 6.82
CA GLU A 83 18.47 23.76 6.05
C GLU A 83 18.55 24.76 4.91
N GLY A 84 19.76 25.19 4.53
CA GLY A 84 19.96 26.14 3.43
C GLY A 84 19.73 25.54 2.03
N SER A 85 19.57 24.22 1.93
CA SER A 85 19.42 23.50 0.67
C SER A 85 18.31 22.46 0.74
N LEU A 86 17.52 22.37 -0.34
CA LEU A 86 16.46 21.37 -0.49
C LEU A 86 17.01 19.94 -0.36
N ALA A 87 18.19 19.67 -0.92
CA ALA A 87 18.79 18.34 -0.88
C ALA A 87 19.15 17.95 0.56
N HIS A 88 19.69 18.90 1.35
CA HIS A 88 20.03 18.67 2.75
C HIS A 88 18.76 18.46 3.59
N ALA A 89 17.74 19.30 3.39
CA ALA A 89 16.45 19.14 4.06
C ALA A 89 15.80 17.77 3.77
N ARG A 90 15.84 17.30 2.52
CA ARG A 90 15.33 15.96 2.16
C ARG A 90 16.16 14.85 2.81
N ALA A 91 17.48 14.94 2.78
CA ALA A 91 18.35 13.97 3.44
C ALA A 91 18.05 13.85 4.93
N ARG A 92 17.82 14.98 5.64
CA ARG A 92 17.41 14.99 7.05
C ARG A 92 16.09 14.28 7.32
N VAL A 93 15.10 14.47 6.45
CA VAL A 93 13.81 13.74 6.53
C VAL A 93 14.05 12.25 6.35
N GLU A 94 14.81 11.85 5.33
CA GLU A 94 15.12 10.43 5.07
C GLU A 94 15.89 9.78 6.22
N GLU A 95 16.89 10.47 6.78
CA GLU A 95 17.66 10.05 7.96
C GLU A 95 16.75 9.86 9.18
N THR A 96 15.91 10.85 9.47
CA THR A 96 15.02 10.84 10.64
C THR A 96 13.97 9.75 10.51
N VAL A 97 13.42 9.57 9.32
CA VAL A 97 12.45 8.50 9.05
C VAL A 97 13.11 7.14 9.13
N GLY A 98 14.31 6.98 8.55
CA GLY A 98 15.11 5.76 8.67
C GLY A 98 15.45 5.43 10.12
N PHE A 99 15.71 6.44 10.95
CA PHE A 99 15.93 6.28 12.39
C PHE A 99 14.63 5.89 13.12
N GLY A 100 13.52 6.59 12.87
CA GLY A 100 12.22 6.27 13.46
C GLY A 100 11.69 4.87 13.09
N MET A 101 11.97 4.40 11.87
CA MET A 101 11.67 3.03 11.45
C MET A 101 12.53 1.98 12.20
N ARG A 102 13.75 2.33 12.60
CA ARG A 102 14.65 1.44 13.38
C ARG A 102 14.35 1.46 14.88
N GLN A 103 13.72 2.51 15.40
CA GLN A 103 13.43 2.66 16.83
C GLN A 103 12.23 1.81 17.31
N LEU A 104 11.40 1.26 16.40
CA LEU A 104 10.18 0.52 16.74
C LEU A 104 10.34 -0.99 17.00
N SER A 105 11.49 -1.44 17.50
CA SER A 105 11.62 -2.79 18.08
C SER A 105 11.98 -2.72 19.56
N LEU A 106 11.14 -2.05 20.34
CA LEU A 106 11.11 -2.23 21.79
C LEU A 106 9.86 -3.06 22.09
N PHE A 107 10.09 -4.29 22.58
CA PHE A 107 9.16 -5.39 22.87
C PHE A 107 8.94 -6.40 21.75
#